data_AF-A0A2V6DQA9-F1
#
_entry.id   AF-A0A2V6DQA9-F1
#
_cell.length_a   1.000
_cell.length_b   1.000
_cell.length_c   1.000
_cell.angle_alpha   90.00
_cell.angle_beta   90.00
_cell.angle_gamma   90.00
#
_symmetry.space_group_name_H-M   'P 1'
#
loop_
_entity.id
_entity.type
_entity.pdbx_description
1 polymer ?
#
loop_
_entity_poly.entity_id
_entity_poly.type
_entity_poly.pdbx_seq_one_letter_code
_entity_poly.pdbx_strand_id
1 'polypeptide(L)'
;MKASVSIRVCLVLVLFAIASNTAPAGSATLAWQPSPSEGVVAYHVYYGNRSYQSSLVVPSQTTTAEIDGLDAGATYYFLVTAVNAAGAESRPSNEALFTVSSDLPSASAGLNNISTRANVLTASGATIAGFVIGGNENHTVVLRGLGPTLSSVGVPGVLTDPVLVLHQTDAQGNDQVLASNDNWRDTQESAITSTGLAPANDTEAAIILSLPPGSYTAILTGSNGGTGVGLIEVYDLTSSGPLLFNVSTRGFVGTDDHVLIGGFMARSENTRVVVRALGPSLRQFGISAALADPALMLFDSNGNVIASNDNWTDDYPADIQFAPYTPPDPSEPAIVIDRPTGNTTALVWGKGAGTGIALVEVFYIP
;
A
#
# COMPACT_ATOMS: atom_id res chain seq x y z
N MET A 1 -10.75 -28.77 -33.37
CA MET A 1 -10.49 -27.35 -33.64
C MET A 1 -9.76 -26.77 -32.44
N LYS A 2 -8.60 -26.14 -32.66
CA LYS A 2 -7.84 -25.45 -31.62
C LYS A 2 -8.61 -24.21 -31.21
N ALA A 3 -8.96 -24.08 -29.93
CA ALA A 3 -9.35 -22.81 -29.34
C ALA A 3 -8.30 -22.48 -28.27
N SER A 4 -7.45 -21.51 -28.60
CA SER A 4 -6.56 -20.87 -27.63
C SER A 4 -7.40 -19.83 -26.89
N VAL A 5 -7.50 -19.93 -25.57
CA VAL A 5 -8.14 -18.90 -24.75
C VAL A 5 -7.19 -18.55 -23.60
N SER A 6 -6.74 -17.31 -23.64
CA SER A 6 -5.93 -16.66 -22.63
C SER A 6 -6.86 -16.16 -21.52
N ILE A 7 -6.60 -16.48 -20.25
CA ILE A 7 -7.41 -16.01 -19.12
C ILE A 7 -6.47 -15.36 -18.10
N ARG A 8 -6.83 -14.12 -17.73
CA ARG A 8 -6.06 -13.17 -16.92
C ARG A 8 -6.55 -13.21 -15.46
N VAL A 9 -5.61 -13.15 -14.52
CA VAL A 9 -5.83 -13.08 -13.07
C VAL A 9 -6.00 -11.62 -12.67
N CYS A 10 -6.97 -11.31 -11.82
CA CYS A 10 -7.27 -9.98 -11.29
C CYS A 10 -7.42 -10.13 -9.76
N LEU A 11 -6.43 -9.68 -9.00
CA LEU A 11 -6.35 -9.77 -7.54
C LEU A 11 -6.94 -8.47 -6.95
N VAL A 12 -8.04 -8.61 -6.22
CA VAL A 12 -8.64 -7.56 -5.39
C VAL A 12 -8.25 -7.88 -3.95
N LEU A 13 -7.26 -7.18 -3.40
CA LEU A 13 -6.90 -7.32 -1.98
C LEU A 13 -7.32 -6.07 -1.22
N VAL A 14 -8.35 -6.22 -0.40
CA VAL A 14 -8.61 -5.37 0.75
C VAL A 14 -8.37 -6.23 1.97
N LEU A 15 -7.24 -6.02 2.65
CA LEU A 15 -7.05 -6.56 3.99
C LEU A 15 -6.11 -5.65 4.79
N PHE A 16 -6.65 -5.04 5.85
CA PHE A 16 -5.87 -4.74 7.04
C PHE A 16 -5.57 -6.09 7.70
N ALA A 17 -4.36 -6.60 7.51
CA ALA A 17 -3.92 -7.83 8.17
C ALA A 17 -3.33 -7.50 9.54
N ILE A 18 -3.93 -8.10 10.56
CA ILE A 18 -3.50 -8.08 11.94
C ILE A 18 -2.40 -9.14 12.10
N ALA A 19 -1.18 -8.75 12.46
CA ALA A 19 -0.14 -9.73 12.80
C ALA A 19 -0.29 -10.16 14.28
N SER A 20 -0.59 -11.44 14.49
CA SER A 20 -0.44 -12.11 15.79
C SER A 20 1.01 -12.57 15.95
N ASN A 21 1.58 -12.50 17.16
CA ASN A 21 2.93 -12.99 17.48
C ASN A 21 2.99 -14.54 17.45
N THR A 22 2.98 -15.10 16.26
CA THR A 22 3.39 -16.47 15.93
C THR A 22 4.39 -16.37 14.78
N ALA A 23 5.37 -17.29 14.70
CA ALA A 23 6.33 -17.33 13.59
C ALA A 23 5.64 -17.05 12.24
N PRO A 24 6.22 -16.25 11.33
CA PRO A 24 5.51 -15.77 10.16
C PRO A 24 5.03 -16.94 9.32
N ALA A 25 3.73 -17.20 9.40
CA ALA A 25 3.04 -18.10 8.49
C ALA A 25 2.74 -17.32 7.22
N GLY A 26 3.28 -17.77 6.10
CA GLY A 26 2.84 -17.29 4.80
C GLY A 26 1.41 -17.74 4.51
N SER A 27 0.74 -17.04 3.61
CA SER A 27 -0.55 -17.45 3.07
C SER A 27 -0.48 -17.55 1.54
N ALA A 28 -1.38 -18.32 0.97
CA ALA A 28 -1.58 -18.42 -0.46
C ALA A 28 -3.08 -18.40 -0.78
N THR A 29 -3.46 -17.64 -1.81
CA THR A 29 -4.80 -17.74 -2.39
C THR A 29 -4.74 -18.60 -3.63
N LEU A 30 -5.33 -19.80 -3.56
CA LEU A 30 -5.48 -20.69 -4.71
C LEU A 30 -6.79 -20.36 -5.44
N ALA A 31 -6.73 -20.19 -6.76
CA ALA A 31 -7.92 -20.05 -7.61
C ALA A 31 -7.94 -21.16 -8.66
N TRP A 32 -9.13 -21.64 -9.03
CA TRP A 32 -9.32 -22.68 -10.05
C TRP A 32 -10.54 -22.40 -10.94
N GLN A 33 -10.67 -23.16 -12.02
CA GLN A 33 -11.85 -23.10 -12.88
C GLN A 33 -12.92 -24.06 -12.35
N PRO A 34 -14.21 -23.67 -12.37
CA PRO A 34 -15.28 -24.58 -11.99
C PRO A 34 -15.27 -25.86 -12.84
N SER A 35 -15.55 -26.99 -12.21
CA SER A 35 -15.74 -28.26 -12.91
C SER A 35 -16.95 -28.17 -13.84
N PRO A 36 -16.86 -28.68 -15.08
CA PRO A 36 -17.98 -28.67 -16.04
C PRO A 36 -19.03 -29.74 -15.72
N SER A 37 -18.79 -30.61 -14.73
CA SER A 37 -19.72 -31.67 -14.34
C SER A 37 -20.95 -31.11 -13.64
N GLU A 38 -22.13 -31.57 -14.03
CA GLU A 38 -23.36 -31.31 -13.29
C GLU A 38 -23.36 -32.07 -11.95
N GLY A 39 -23.86 -31.45 -10.88
CA GLY A 39 -24.00 -32.10 -9.57
C GLY A 39 -22.79 -32.01 -8.64
N VAL A 40 -21.84 -31.10 -8.89
CA VAL A 40 -20.78 -30.75 -7.94
C VAL A 40 -21.38 -29.99 -6.76
N VAL A 41 -21.10 -30.46 -5.54
CA VAL A 41 -21.60 -29.86 -4.29
C VAL A 41 -20.48 -29.20 -3.47
N ALA A 42 -19.23 -29.62 -3.66
CA ALA A 42 -18.05 -29.06 -3.00
C ALA A 42 -16.78 -29.25 -3.84
N TYR A 43 -15.69 -28.60 -3.44
CA TYR A 43 -14.33 -28.90 -3.89
C TYR A 43 -13.46 -29.31 -2.70
N HIS A 44 -12.58 -30.29 -2.89
CA HIS A 44 -11.48 -30.54 -1.96
C HIS A 44 -10.21 -29.90 -2.53
N VAL A 45 -9.58 -29.05 -1.74
CA VAL A 45 -8.28 -28.46 -2.00
C VAL A 45 -7.26 -29.23 -1.18
N TYR A 46 -6.26 -29.80 -1.84
CA TYR A 46 -5.17 -30.53 -1.20
C TYR A 46 -3.88 -29.74 -1.34
N TYR A 47 -3.09 -29.65 -0.27
CA TYR A 47 -1.84 -28.90 -0.27
C TYR A 47 -0.76 -29.51 0.63
N GLY A 48 0.51 -29.26 0.31
CA GLY A 48 1.63 -29.66 1.14
C GLY A 48 2.99 -29.48 0.46
N ASN A 49 4.08 -29.52 1.23
CA ASN A 49 5.44 -29.26 0.72
C ASN A 49 6.18 -30.50 0.17
N ARG A 50 5.60 -31.70 0.31
CA ARG A 50 6.16 -32.97 -0.17
C ARG A 50 5.13 -34.04 -0.57
N SER A 51 3.94 -34.08 0.05
CA SER A 51 2.95 -35.16 -0.18
C SER A 51 1.50 -34.78 0.19
N TYR A 52 1.03 -33.59 -0.22
CA TYR A 52 -0.33 -33.06 0.05
C TYR A 52 -0.92 -33.46 1.42
N GLN A 53 -0.22 -33.12 2.50
CA GLN A 53 -0.52 -33.61 3.85
C GLN A 53 -1.77 -32.96 4.47
N SER A 54 -2.24 -31.87 3.86
CA SER A 54 -3.34 -31.05 4.35
C SER A 54 -4.41 -30.90 3.29
N SER A 55 -5.66 -30.76 3.74
CA SER A 55 -6.80 -30.56 2.85
C SER A 55 -7.85 -29.64 3.45
N LEU A 56 -8.60 -28.98 2.59
CA LEU A 56 -9.66 -28.03 2.90
C LEU A 56 -10.84 -28.31 1.98
N VAL A 57 -12.06 -28.30 2.53
CA VAL A 57 -13.30 -28.45 1.75
C VAL A 57 -13.98 -27.11 1.61
N VAL A 58 -14.27 -26.71 0.37
CA VAL A 58 -14.99 -25.46 0.08
C VAL A 58 -16.30 -25.72 -0.67
N PRO A 59 -17.33 -24.86 -0.53
CA PRO A 59 -18.59 -25.02 -1.23
C PRO A 59 -18.44 -24.97 -2.76
N SER A 60 -19.31 -25.66 -3.50
CA SER A 60 -19.33 -25.68 -4.98
C SER A 60 -19.42 -24.32 -5.65
N GLN A 61 -19.97 -23.31 -4.96
CA GLN A 61 -20.08 -21.94 -5.45
C GLN A 61 -18.75 -21.17 -5.39
N THR A 62 -17.74 -21.73 -4.72
CA THR A 62 -16.43 -21.12 -4.58
C THR A 62 -15.45 -21.73 -5.57
N THR A 63 -14.59 -20.88 -6.12
CA THR A 63 -13.49 -21.27 -7.02
C THR A 63 -12.15 -20.71 -6.56
N THR A 64 -12.11 -20.35 -5.27
CA THR A 64 -10.97 -19.76 -4.60
C THR A 64 -10.88 -20.31 -3.17
N ALA A 65 -9.67 -20.49 -2.67
CA ALA A 65 -9.38 -20.88 -1.30
C ALA A 65 -8.19 -20.08 -0.77
N GLU A 66 -8.27 -19.62 0.48
CA GLU A 66 -7.14 -19.09 1.22
C GLU A 66 -6.52 -20.21 2.06
N ILE A 67 -5.19 -20.31 1.99
CA ILE A 67 -4.41 -21.31 2.70
C ILE A 67 -3.38 -20.55 3.53
N ASP A 68 -3.65 -20.49 4.84
CA ASP A 68 -2.76 -19.89 5.83
C ASP A 68 -1.83 -20.93 6.44
N GLY A 69 -0.89 -20.47 7.26
CA GLY A 69 -0.04 -21.38 8.03
C GLY A 69 1.11 -22.00 7.22
N LEU A 70 1.48 -21.42 6.08
CA LEU A 70 2.52 -21.95 5.22
C LEU A 70 3.91 -21.57 5.74
N ASP A 71 4.83 -22.52 5.74
CA ASP A 71 6.20 -22.32 6.19
C ASP A 71 6.97 -21.42 5.21
N ALA A 72 7.55 -20.32 5.71
CA ALA A 72 8.42 -19.44 4.93
C ALA A 72 9.57 -20.21 4.26
N GLY A 73 9.86 -19.90 3.00
CA GLY A 73 10.88 -20.56 2.19
C GLY A 73 10.52 -21.93 1.64
N ALA A 74 9.38 -22.49 2.03
CA ALA A 74 8.94 -23.78 1.52
C ALA A 74 8.12 -23.64 0.23
N THR A 75 8.37 -24.54 -0.71
CA THR A 75 7.50 -24.74 -1.87
C THR A 75 6.37 -25.68 -1.51
N TYR A 76 5.14 -25.19 -1.64
CA TYR A 76 3.91 -25.95 -1.50
C TYR A 76 3.34 -26.31 -2.88
N TYR A 77 2.72 -27.46 -2.94
CA TYR A 77 2.05 -28.02 -4.11
C TYR A 77 0.56 -28.14 -3.80
N PHE A 78 -0.29 -27.76 -4.76
CA PHE A 78 -1.74 -27.69 -4.62
C PHE A 78 -2.44 -28.44 -5.73
N LEU A 79 -3.53 -29.14 -5.39
CA LEU A 79 -4.47 -29.70 -6.36
C LEU A 79 -5.90 -29.58 -5.86
N VAL A 80 -6.86 -29.66 -6.79
CA VAL A 80 -8.29 -29.57 -6.50
C VAL A 80 -9.04 -30.74 -7.12
N THR A 81 -10.00 -31.30 -6.38
CA THR A 81 -10.98 -32.27 -6.89
C THR A 81 -12.39 -31.73 -6.69
N ALA A 82 -13.31 -32.07 -7.60
CA ALA A 82 -14.73 -31.77 -7.46
C ALA A 82 -15.43 -32.94 -6.76
N VAL A 83 -16.35 -32.63 -5.84
CA VAL A 83 -17.08 -33.61 -5.04
C VAL A 83 -18.56 -33.55 -5.40
N ASN A 84 -19.19 -34.71 -5.64
CA ASN A 84 -20.63 -34.79 -5.90
C ASN A 84 -21.46 -35.04 -4.62
N ALA A 85 -22.79 -35.00 -4.74
CA ALA A 85 -23.70 -35.21 -3.61
C ALA A 85 -23.56 -36.59 -2.91
N ALA A 86 -22.94 -37.57 -3.56
CA ALA A 86 -22.65 -38.88 -3.00
C ALA A 86 -21.27 -38.95 -2.30
N GLY A 87 -20.52 -37.84 -2.26
CA GLY A 87 -19.17 -37.77 -1.70
C GLY A 87 -18.08 -38.34 -2.60
N ALA A 88 -18.38 -38.64 -3.87
CA ALA A 88 -17.37 -39.12 -4.81
C ALA A 88 -16.58 -37.96 -5.42
N GLU A 89 -15.25 -38.12 -5.45
CA GLU A 89 -14.33 -37.13 -5.99
C GLU A 89 -13.99 -37.38 -7.47
N SER A 90 -13.73 -36.29 -8.20
CA SER A 90 -13.21 -36.34 -9.56
C SER A 90 -11.74 -36.78 -9.61
N ARG A 91 -11.21 -36.93 -10.83
CA ARG A 91 -9.75 -36.90 -11.01
C ARG A 91 -9.20 -35.55 -10.54
N PRO A 92 -7.97 -35.48 -10.01
CA PRO A 92 -7.35 -34.24 -9.57
C PRO A 92 -7.07 -33.30 -10.76
N SER A 93 -7.05 -32.00 -10.47
CA SER A 93 -6.57 -30.96 -11.38
C SER A 93 -5.09 -31.14 -11.75
N ASN A 94 -4.59 -30.28 -12.63
CA ASN A 94 -3.15 -30.06 -12.69
C ASN A 94 -2.65 -29.50 -11.34
N GLU A 95 -1.38 -29.74 -11.04
CA GLU A 95 -0.73 -29.22 -9.85
C GLU A 95 -0.36 -27.74 -10.04
N ALA A 96 -0.61 -26.94 -9.00
CA ALA A 96 -0.06 -25.60 -8.86
C ALA A 96 1.05 -25.61 -7.81
N LEU A 97 2.09 -24.82 -8.01
CA LEU A 97 3.19 -24.68 -7.05
C LEU A 97 3.27 -23.23 -6.57
N PHE A 98 3.54 -23.05 -5.29
CA PHE A 98 3.75 -21.75 -4.66
C PHE A 98 4.93 -21.86 -3.71
N THR A 99 5.94 -21.02 -3.88
CA THR A 99 7.03 -20.92 -2.91
C THR A 99 6.75 -19.75 -2.00
N VAL A 100 6.56 -20.03 -0.72
CA VAL A 100 6.44 -18.98 0.29
C VAL A 100 7.79 -18.29 0.37
N SER A 101 7.82 -16.96 0.25
CA SER A 101 9.09 -16.23 0.38
C SER A 101 9.75 -16.56 1.73
N SER A 102 11.02 -16.99 1.70
CA SER A 102 11.87 -17.12 2.90
C SER A 102 12.40 -15.77 3.37
N ASP A 103 12.30 -14.77 2.52
CA ASP A 103 12.89 -13.47 2.78
C ASP A 103 11.94 -12.71 3.68
N LEU A 104 12.25 -12.72 4.98
CA LEU A 104 12.09 -11.48 5.72
C LEU A 104 12.85 -10.45 4.89
N PRO A 105 12.21 -9.35 4.44
CA PRO A 105 12.93 -8.28 3.76
C PRO A 105 14.18 -7.99 4.58
N SER A 106 15.34 -8.15 3.93
CA SER A 106 16.62 -7.97 4.58
C SER A 106 16.60 -6.60 5.26
N ALA A 107 17.10 -6.46 6.50
CA ALA A 107 17.11 -5.19 7.23
C ALA A 107 17.79 -4.03 6.46
N SER A 108 18.42 -4.33 5.32
CA SER A 108 19.01 -3.39 4.37
C SER A 108 18.07 -2.87 3.26
N ALA A 109 16.86 -3.41 3.09
CA ALA A 109 15.95 -3.08 1.99
C ALA A 109 14.59 -2.59 2.51
N GLY A 110 14.22 -1.34 2.17
CA GLY A 110 13.00 -0.68 2.60
C GLY A 110 12.95 0.79 2.20
N LEU A 111 11.84 1.47 2.51
CA LEU A 111 11.63 2.89 2.25
C LEU A 111 11.94 3.75 3.49
N ASN A 112 12.55 4.91 3.29
CA ASN A 112 12.95 5.79 4.43
C ASN A 112 12.01 6.91 4.74
N ASN A 113 11.35 7.35 3.69
CA ASN A 113 10.64 8.58 3.68
C ASN A 113 9.46 8.42 2.73
N ILE A 114 8.30 8.88 3.17
CA ILE A 114 7.24 9.29 2.26
C ILE A 114 7.03 10.78 2.41
N SER A 115 6.77 11.43 1.28
CA SER A 115 6.36 12.81 1.22
C SER A 115 5.18 12.91 0.28
N THR A 116 4.10 13.55 0.70
CA THR A 116 2.97 13.79 -0.20
C THR A 116 2.47 15.21 -0.10
N ARG A 117 2.44 15.87 -1.27
CA ARG A 117 1.80 17.17 -1.44
C ARG A 117 0.38 16.97 -1.96
N ALA A 118 -0.58 17.55 -1.27
CA ALA A 118 -2.00 17.43 -1.61
C ALA A 118 -2.79 18.66 -1.18
N ASN A 119 -3.99 18.82 -1.73
CA ASN A 119 -5.00 19.70 -1.17
C ASN A 119 -5.54 19.09 0.13
N VAL A 120 -5.31 19.77 1.24
CA VAL A 120 -5.87 19.45 2.55
C VAL A 120 -7.25 20.08 2.63
N LEU A 121 -8.29 19.25 2.69
CA LEU A 121 -9.68 19.65 2.85
C LEU A 121 -10.21 19.19 4.21
N THR A 122 -11.47 19.51 4.51
CA THR A 122 -12.14 19.05 5.73
C THR A 122 -12.69 17.62 5.58
N ALA A 123 -13.00 16.99 6.72
CA ALA A 123 -13.63 15.67 6.80
C ALA A 123 -12.90 14.60 5.94
N SER A 124 -13.59 13.96 5.00
CA SER A 124 -13.04 12.89 4.16
C SER A 124 -11.90 13.33 3.23
N GLY A 125 -11.71 14.64 3.05
CA GLY A 125 -10.64 15.21 2.22
C GLY A 125 -9.41 15.68 3.00
N ALA A 126 -9.28 15.34 4.28
CA ALA A 126 -8.02 15.46 5.01
C ALA A 126 -6.92 14.63 4.30
N THR A 127 -5.69 15.12 4.33
CA THR A 127 -4.56 14.35 3.78
C THR A 127 -4.07 13.37 4.82
N ILE A 128 -4.00 12.09 4.47
CA ILE A 128 -3.65 11.02 5.40
C ILE A 128 -2.49 10.22 4.85
N ALA A 129 -1.36 10.21 5.56
CA ALA A 129 -0.26 9.30 5.29
C ALA A 129 -0.39 8.05 6.16
N GLY A 130 -0.46 6.88 5.53
CA GLY A 130 -0.41 5.58 6.21
C GLY A 130 0.98 4.99 6.09
N PHE A 131 1.51 4.43 7.18
CA PHE A 131 2.81 3.76 7.17
C PHE A 131 2.83 2.59 8.14
N VAL A 132 3.58 1.54 7.78
CA VAL A 132 3.77 0.36 8.60
C VAL A 132 5.23 0.29 9.03
N ILE A 133 5.48 0.18 10.34
CA ILE A 133 6.80 -0.12 10.88
C ILE A 133 6.90 -1.63 11.05
N GLY A 134 7.83 -2.26 10.34
CA GLY A 134 8.14 -3.67 10.48
C GLY A 134 9.17 -3.99 11.56
N GLY A 135 9.59 -5.26 11.60
CA GLY A 135 10.69 -5.72 12.47
C GLY A 135 10.26 -6.02 13.89
N ASN A 136 11.23 -5.99 14.81
CA ASN A 136 11.06 -6.31 16.22
C ASN A 136 11.63 -5.23 17.18
N GLU A 137 12.16 -4.14 16.62
CA GLU A 137 12.71 -3.02 17.37
C GLU A 137 11.79 -1.81 17.25
N ASN A 138 11.91 -0.86 18.18
CA ASN A 138 11.23 0.43 18.04
C ASN A 138 12.02 1.33 17.08
N HIS A 139 11.30 2.07 16.24
CA HIS A 139 11.87 3.01 15.29
C HIS A 139 11.62 4.45 15.73
N THR A 140 12.64 5.30 15.63
CA THR A 140 12.48 6.75 15.84
C THR A 140 11.98 7.38 14.55
N VAL A 141 10.77 7.92 14.57
CA VAL A 141 10.10 8.50 13.42
C VAL A 141 9.85 10.00 13.65
N VAL A 142 10.10 10.80 12.62
CA VAL A 142 9.69 12.21 12.55
C VAL A 142 8.57 12.36 11.53
N LEU A 143 7.46 12.93 11.94
CA LEU A 143 6.37 13.32 11.06
C LEU A 143 6.32 14.83 10.95
N ARG A 144 6.04 15.35 9.75
CA ARG A 144 5.90 16.79 9.50
C ARG A 144 4.62 17.09 8.72
N GLY A 145 3.97 18.19 9.09
CA GLY A 145 2.87 18.81 8.36
C GLY A 145 3.26 20.23 7.99
N LEU A 146 3.65 20.45 6.73
CA LEU A 146 4.09 21.75 6.24
C LEU A 146 2.98 22.43 5.43
N GLY A 147 2.97 23.76 5.48
CA GLY A 147 1.98 24.59 4.81
C GLY A 147 2.61 25.93 4.44
N PRO A 148 2.78 26.87 5.38
CA PRO A 148 3.39 28.17 5.11
C PRO A 148 4.75 28.11 4.39
N THR A 149 5.61 27.13 4.71
CA THR A 149 6.93 26.98 4.08
C THR A 149 6.83 26.72 2.58
N LEU A 150 5.75 26.11 2.10
CA LEU A 150 5.56 25.82 0.67
C LEU A 150 5.46 27.09 -0.18
N SER A 151 5.02 28.22 0.41
CA SER A 151 4.98 29.51 -0.28
C SER A 151 6.36 30.00 -0.70
N SER A 152 7.40 29.66 0.07
CA SER A 152 8.80 30.03 -0.21
C SER A 152 9.37 29.34 -1.44
N VAL A 153 8.77 28.20 -1.84
CA VAL A 153 9.14 27.45 -3.04
C VAL A 153 8.11 27.63 -4.17
N GLY A 154 7.27 28.66 -4.07
CA GLY A 154 6.36 29.08 -5.14
C GLY A 154 5.03 28.33 -5.20
N VAL A 155 4.66 27.55 -4.19
CA VAL A 155 3.35 26.88 -4.13
C VAL A 155 2.28 27.91 -3.70
N PRO A 156 1.26 28.18 -4.52
CA PRO A 156 0.17 29.07 -4.15
C PRO A 156 -0.85 28.37 -3.24
N GLY A 157 -1.71 29.14 -2.55
CA GLY A 157 -2.88 28.60 -1.84
C GLY A 157 -2.55 27.62 -0.70
N VAL A 158 -1.43 27.83 -0.01
CA VAL A 158 -0.92 26.92 1.03
C VAL A 158 -1.85 26.84 2.25
N LEU A 159 -1.85 25.68 2.91
CA LEU A 159 -2.47 25.49 4.21
C LEU A 159 -1.78 26.41 5.22
N THR A 160 -2.51 27.37 5.79
CA THR A 160 -1.89 28.45 6.58
C THR A 160 -1.49 28.06 7.99
N ASP A 161 -2.17 27.06 8.56
CA ASP A 161 -2.01 26.61 9.94
C ASP A 161 -2.24 25.09 10.02
N PRO A 162 -1.22 24.28 9.66
CA PRO A 162 -1.31 22.82 9.65
C PRO A 162 -1.37 22.20 11.05
N VAL A 163 -2.26 21.24 11.22
CA VAL A 163 -2.41 20.41 12.43
C VAL A 163 -2.15 18.96 12.05
N LEU A 164 -1.24 18.31 12.78
CA LEU A 164 -0.86 16.92 12.58
C LEU A 164 -1.32 16.06 13.75
N VAL A 165 -2.03 14.98 13.47
CA VAL A 165 -2.41 13.97 14.47
C VAL A 165 -1.90 12.61 14.05
N LEU A 166 -1.17 11.93 14.95
CA LEU A 166 -0.70 10.57 14.76
C LEU A 166 -1.62 9.59 15.48
N HIS A 167 -2.06 8.58 14.74
CA HIS A 167 -2.87 7.48 15.24
C HIS A 167 -2.14 6.15 15.07
N GLN A 168 -2.51 5.19 15.92
CA GLN A 168 -2.18 3.78 15.78
C GLN A 168 -3.47 2.97 15.70
N THR A 169 -3.53 2.07 14.73
CA THR A 169 -4.56 1.03 14.72
C THR A 169 -3.99 -0.20 15.40
N ASP A 170 -4.59 -0.61 16.52
CA ASP A 170 -4.15 -1.80 17.24
C ASP A 170 -4.49 -3.09 16.48
N ALA A 171 -4.01 -4.22 16.99
CA ALA A 171 -4.26 -5.53 16.40
C ALA A 171 -5.76 -5.92 16.42
N GLN A 172 -6.61 -5.23 17.17
CA GLN A 172 -8.04 -5.48 17.21
C GLN A 172 -8.82 -4.54 16.28
N GLY A 173 -8.12 -3.68 15.54
CA GLY A 173 -8.72 -2.69 14.63
C GLY A 173 -9.20 -1.43 15.33
N ASN A 174 -8.86 -1.22 16.61
CA ASN A 174 -9.21 0.01 17.30
C ASN A 174 -8.21 1.11 16.97
N ASP A 175 -8.74 2.29 16.67
CA ASP A 175 -7.96 3.48 16.41
C ASP A 175 -7.67 4.25 17.70
N GLN A 176 -6.41 4.62 17.92
CA GLN A 176 -5.97 5.39 19.09
C GLN A 176 -5.07 6.55 18.67
N VAL A 177 -5.35 7.75 19.20
CA VAL A 177 -4.47 8.92 19.04
C VAL A 177 -3.25 8.74 19.93
N LEU A 178 -2.07 8.78 19.32
CA LEU A 178 -0.79 8.72 20.02
C LEU A 178 -0.23 10.12 20.32
N ALA A 179 -0.36 11.04 19.36
CA ALA A 179 0.15 12.39 19.51
C ALA A 179 -0.57 13.37 18.58
N SER A 180 -0.52 14.65 18.94
CA SER A 180 -1.02 15.77 18.14
C SER A 180 -0.06 16.93 18.27
N ASN A 181 0.11 17.70 17.19
CA ASN A 181 0.88 18.92 17.18
C ASN A 181 0.38 19.87 16.09
N ASP A 182 0.34 21.16 16.39
CA ASP A 182 0.00 22.25 15.46
C ASP A 182 1.12 23.31 15.37
N ASN A 183 1.98 23.43 16.40
CA ASN A 183 3.23 24.19 16.32
C ASN A 183 4.40 23.34 16.84
N TRP A 184 5.38 23.06 15.98
CA TRP A 184 6.45 22.10 16.28
C TRP A 184 7.35 22.49 17.47
N ARG A 185 7.43 23.79 17.79
CA ARG A 185 8.23 24.28 18.91
C ARG A 185 7.58 24.07 20.28
N ASP A 186 6.27 23.83 20.33
CA ASP A 186 5.53 23.85 21.60
C ASP A 186 5.91 22.68 22.53
N THR A 187 6.25 21.52 21.97
CA THR A 187 6.41 20.28 22.76
C THR A 187 7.75 19.59 22.57
N GLN A 188 8.31 19.57 21.36
CA GLN A 188 9.46 18.71 21.01
C GLN A 188 10.59 19.45 20.29
N GLU A 189 10.68 20.78 20.45
CA GLU A 189 11.61 21.66 19.73
C GLU A 189 13.06 21.14 19.68
N SER A 190 13.64 20.84 20.85
CA SER A 190 15.03 20.41 20.97
C SER A 190 15.28 19.08 20.25
N ALA A 191 14.38 18.10 20.44
CA ALA A 191 14.47 16.80 19.81
C ALA A 191 14.37 16.92 18.29
N ILE A 192 13.37 17.66 17.78
CA ILE A 192 13.14 17.87 16.34
C ILE A 192 14.32 18.63 15.73
N THR A 193 14.83 19.68 16.38
CA THR A 193 15.98 20.45 15.89
C THR A 193 17.21 19.58 15.74
N SER A 194 17.47 18.67 16.68
CA SER A 194 18.62 17.76 16.64
C SER A 194 18.62 16.82 15.43
N THR A 195 17.47 16.57 14.82
CA THR A 195 17.35 15.71 13.63
C THR A 195 17.75 16.42 12.33
N GLY A 196 17.81 17.76 12.33
CA GLY A 196 17.96 18.57 11.12
C GLY A 196 16.69 18.64 10.26
N LEU A 197 15.55 18.09 10.73
CA LEU A 197 14.27 18.08 10.02
C LEU A 197 13.25 19.09 10.58
N ALA A 198 13.66 20.05 11.41
CA ALA A 198 12.74 21.06 11.93
C ALA A 198 12.00 21.81 10.79
N PRO A 199 10.67 21.98 10.88
CA PRO A 199 9.97 22.90 10.00
C PRO A 199 10.56 24.31 10.05
N ALA A 200 10.53 25.02 8.93
CA ALA A 200 11.11 26.36 8.84
C ALA A 200 10.18 27.43 9.41
N ASN A 201 8.86 27.19 9.40
CA ASN A 201 7.87 28.07 9.99
C ASN A 201 7.42 27.51 11.36
N ASP A 202 7.26 28.40 12.33
CA ASP A 202 6.92 28.02 13.71
C ASP A 202 5.46 27.53 13.84
N THR A 203 4.57 27.94 12.93
CA THR A 203 3.18 27.46 12.89
C THR A 203 3.00 26.16 12.10
N GLU A 204 4.10 25.46 11.81
CA GLU A 204 4.05 24.15 11.17
C GLU A 204 4.11 23.04 12.20
N ALA A 205 3.46 21.91 11.89
CA ALA A 205 3.36 20.80 12.82
C ALA A 205 4.51 19.81 12.62
N ALA A 206 5.06 19.29 13.72
CA ALA A 206 5.92 18.12 13.69
C ALA A 206 5.84 17.29 14.97
N ILE A 207 6.00 15.97 14.81
CA ILE A 207 5.94 14.98 15.89
C ILE A 207 7.19 14.10 15.76
N ILE A 208 7.90 13.85 16.87
CA ILE A 208 8.98 12.86 16.93
C ILE A 208 8.69 11.80 17.99
N LEU A 209 8.64 10.53 17.61
CA LEU A 209 8.32 9.44 18.53
C LEU A 209 9.16 8.19 18.26
N SER A 210 9.41 7.42 19.32
CA SER A 210 9.88 6.04 19.20
C SER A 210 8.66 5.13 19.14
N LEU A 211 8.41 4.53 17.98
CA LEU A 211 7.24 3.72 17.70
C LEU A 211 7.60 2.23 17.58
N PRO A 212 6.89 1.31 18.26
CA PRO A 212 7.07 -0.12 18.03
C PRO A 212 6.60 -0.53 16.63
N PRO A 213 6.92 -1.76 16.17
CA PRO A 213 6.35 -2.31 14.95
C PRO A 213 4.82 -2.28 14.99
N GLY A 214 4.19 -1.86 13.89
CA GLY A 214 2.75 -1.65 13.83
C GLY A 214 2.29 -0.77 12.66
N SER A 215 0.99 -0.56 12.56
CA SER A 215 0.35 0.29 11.54
C SER A 215 -0.03 1.64 12.13
N TYR A 216 0.35 2.70 11.44
CA TYR A 216 0.17 4.08 11.88
C TYR A 216 -0.46 4.92 10.77
N THR A 217 -1.26 5.90 11.18
CA THR A 217 -1.79 6.91 10.27
C THR A 217 -1.52 8.31 10.81
N ALA A 218 -1.00 9.16 9.94
CA ALA A 218 -0.75 10.56 10.22
C ALA A 218 -1.75 11.40 9.42
N ILE A 219 -2.52 12.22 10.11
CA ILE A 219 -3.61 13.00 9.54
C ILE A 219 -3.21 14.46 9.59
N LEU A 220 -3.11 15.09 8.40
CA LEU A 220 -2.88 16.51 8.23
C LEU A 220 -4.21 17.22 7.95
N THR A 221 -4.54 18.19 8.80
CA THR A 221 -5.70 19.07 8.67
C THR A 221 -5.29 20.53 8.86
N GLY A 222 -6.18 21.48 8.57
CA GLY A 222 -5.98 22.88 8.97
C GLY A 222 -6.68 23.22 10.27
N SER A 223 -6.03 24.04 11.10
CA SER A 223 -6.62 24.60 12.31
C SER A 223 -7.96 25.28 12.01
N ASN A 224 -8.94 25.08 12.89
CA ASN A 224 -10.31 25.61 12.76
C ASN A 224 -11.00 25.28 11.41
N GLY A 225 -10.62 24.17 10.76
CA GLY A 225 -11.16 23.77 9.45
C GLY A 225 -10.55 24.50 8.26
N GLY A 226 -9.35 25.08 8.43
CA GLY A 226 -8.56 25.63 7.35
C GLY A 226 -8.30 24.60 6.24
N THR A 227 -8.19 25.09 5.01
CA THR A 227 -7.92 24.27 3.82
C THR A 227 -6.83 24.92 2.98
N GLY A 228 -6.14 24.14 2.15
CA GLY A 228 -5.08 24.63 1.29
C GLY A 228 -4.10 23.53 0.90
N VAL A 229 -3.06 23.87 0.16
CA VAL A 229 -2.00 22.93 -0.21
C VAL A 229 -1.13 22.66 1.02
N GLY A 230 -1.07 21.40 1.45
CA GLY A 230 -0.21 20.93 2.53
C GLY A 230 0.77 19.85 2.05
N LEU A 231 1.83 19.66 2.83
CA LEU A 231 2.80 18.59 2.63
C LEU A 231 2.88 17.77 3.92
N ILE A 232 2.59 16.47 3.82
CA ILE A 232 2.80 15.51 4.91
C ILE A 232 4.03 14.67 4.63
N GLU A 233 4.86 14.47 5.64
CA GLU A 233 6.09 13.68 5.51
C GLU A 233 6.30 12.77 6.71
N VAL A 234 6.89 11.60 6.48
CA VAL A 234 7.25 10.63 7.53
C VAL A 234 8.67 10.15 7.28
N TYR A 235 9.56 10.42 8.23
CA TYR A 235 10.98 10.05 8.18
C TYR A 235 11.28 9.00 9.24
N ASP A 236 11.82 7.84 8.85
CA ASP A 236 12.43 6.89 9.78
C ASP A 236 13.92 7.19 9.95
N LEU A 237 14.31 7.54 11.18
CA LEU A 237 15.68 7.93 11.55
C LEU A 237 16.51 6.76 12.08
N THR A 238 15.93 5.57 12.19
CA THR A 238 16.56 4.41 12.82
C THR A 238 17.62 3.83 11.89
N SER A 239 18.85 3.67 12.40
CA SER A 239 20.02 3.25 11.61
C SER A 239 20.13 1.73 11.41
N SER A 240 19.34 0.91 12.14
CA SER A 240 19.31 -0.55 12.00
C SER A 240 18.58 -1.03 10.74
N GLY A 241 17.99 -0.11 9.96
CA GLY A 241 17.39 -0.40 8.66
C GLY A 241 15.96 0.14 8.53
N PRO A 242 15.54 0.68 7.38
CA PRO A 242 14.15 1.07 7.17
C PRO A 242 13.28 -0.18 7.00
N LEU A 243 12.19 -0.26 7.76
CA LEU A 243 11.18 -1.31 7.61
C LEU A 243 9.81 -0.72 7.26
N LEU A 244 9.77 0.44 6.60
CA LEU A 244 8.55 0.90 5.97
C LEU A 244 8.27 0.02 4.74
N PHE A 245 7.46 -1.02 4.94
CA PHE A 245 7.11 -1.99 3.88
C PHE A 245 5.97 -1.51 2.99
N ASN A 246 5.13 -0.63 3.52
CA ASN A 246 4.06 0.03 2.81
C ASN A 246 4.03 1.48 3.26
N VAL A 247 4.01 2.37 2.28
CA VAL A 247 3.65 3.75 2.55
C VAL A 247 2.59 4.22 1.56
N SER A 248 1.56 4.84 2.11
CA SER A 248 0.41 5.31 1.35
C SER A 248 0.07 6.75 1.68
N THR A 249 -0.53 7.46 0.73
CA THR A 249 -1.18 8.72 1.03
C THR A 249 -2.52 8.83 0.34
N ARG A 250 -3.55 9.10 1.13
CA ARG A 250 -4.87 9.49 0.65
C ARG A 250 -4.97 10.99 0.60
N GLY A 251 -5.35 11.52 -0.56
CA GLY A 251 -5.50 12.96 -0.76
C GLY A 251 -6.46 13.29 -1.89
N PHE A 252 -6.88 14.55 -1.94
CA PHE A 252 -7.67 15.06 -3.06
C PHE A 252 -6.76 15.33 -4.27
N VAL A 253 -7.16 14.76 -5.40
CA VAL A 253 -6.61 15.02 -6.74
C VAL A 253 -7.47 16.06 -7.42
N GLY A 254 -6.91 17.24 -7.63
CA GLY A 254 -7.49 18.31 -8.43
C GLY A 254 -6.98 18.32 -9.87
N THR A 255 -7.25 19.43 -10.57
CA THR A 255 -6.73 19.70 -11.91
C THR A 255 -5.47 20.56 -11.85
N ASP A 256 -4.75 20.65 -12.97
CA ASP A 256 -3.60 21.53 -13.14
C ASP A 256 -2.53 21.28 -12.05
N ASP A 257 -2.15 22.31 -11.28
CA ASP A 257 -1.13 22.20 -10.24
C ASP A 257 -1.61 21.51 -8.95
N HIS A 258 -2.89 21.12 -8.88
CA HIS A 258 -3.53 20.53 -7.68
C HIS A 258 -3.63 18.99 -7.72
N VAL A 259 -2.83 18.35 -8.57
CA VAL A 259 -2.65 16.90 -8.60
C VAL A 259 -2.03 16.36 -7.30
N LEU A 260 -2.24 15.07 -7.03
CA LEU A 260 -1.61 14.41 -5.88
C LEU A 260 -0.18 14.01 -6.26
N ILE A 261 0.79 14.44 -5.44
CA ILE A 261 2.21 14.13 -5.67
C ILE A 261 2.75 13.41 -4.46
N GLY A 262 2.91 12.10 -4.57
CA GLY A 262 3.63 11.27 -3.62
C GLY A 262 5.11 11.19 -3.97
N GLY A 263 5.96 10.92 -2.99
CA GLY A 263 7.39 10.72 -3.19
C GLY A 263 7.93 9.72 -2.19
N PHE A 264 8.89 8.90 -2.63
CA PHE A 264 9.56 7.92 -1.79
C PHE A 264 11.05 7.83 -2.11
N MET A 265 11.83 7.35 -1.14
CA MET A 265 13.26 7.09 -1.29
C MET A 265 13.59 5.61 -1.07
N ALA A 266 14.23 4.99 -2.04
CA ALA A 266 14.85 3.68 -1.92
C ALA A 266 16.20 3.77 -1.19
N ARG A 267 16.54 2.80 -0.32
CA ARG A 267 17.86 2.73 0.36
C ARG A 267 18.89 1.86 -0.31
N SER A 268 18.49 0.87 -1.09
CA SER A 268 19.42 -0.01 -1.78
C SER A 268 19.48 0.35 -3.26
N GLU A 269 20.59 -0.01 -3.90
CA GLU A 269 20.78 0.26 -5.34
C GLU A 269 19.81 -0.53 -6.24
N ASN A 270 19.10 -1.51 -5.69
CA ASN A 270 18.07 -2.31 -6.37
C ASN A 270 16.87 -2.55 -5.45
N THR A 271 16.10 -1.51 -5.14
CA THR A 271 14.83 -1.67 -4.42
C THR A 271 13.71 -1.87 -5.43
N ARG A 272 13.17 -3.09 -5.52
CA ARG A 272 12.00 -3.38 -6.36
C ARG A 272 10.72 -2.92 -5.64
N VAL A 273 9.89 -2.14 -6.32
CA VAL A 273 8.65 -1.63 -5.75
C VAL A 273 7.46 -1.79 -6.69
N VAL A 274 6.25 -1.90 -6.11
CA VAL A 274 4.99 -1.59 -6.78
C VAL A 274 4.58 -0.19 -6.36
N VAL A 275 4.33 0.70 -7.33
CA VAL A 275 3.64 1.97 -7.10
C VAL A 275 2.26 1.86 -7.73
N ARG A 276 1.18 2.16 -6.98
CA ARG A 276 -0.19 2.14 -7.52
C ARG A 276 -0.99 3.35 -7.04
N ALA A 277 -2.04 3.69 -7.79
CA ALA A 277 -3.00 4.71 -7.39
C ALA A 277 -4.43 4.15 -7.42
N LEU A 278 -5.14 4.18 -6.30
CA LEU A 278 -6.50 3.68 -6.18
C LEU A 278 -7.49 4.85 -6.17
N GLY A 279 -8.55 4.72 -6.95
CA GLY A 279 -9.66 5.66 -7.06
C GLY A 279 -10.98 4.89 -6.88
N PRO A 280 -11.51 4.24 -7.92
CA PRO A 280 -12.74 3.45 -7.84
C PRO A 280 -12.80 2.47 -6.66
N SER A 281 -11.68 1.82 -6.33
CA SER A 281 -11.57 0.87 -5.21
C SER A 281 -11.85 1.51 -3.86
N LEU A 282 -11.76 2.84 -3.71
CA LEU A 282 -12.04 3.53 -2.45
C LEU A 282 -13.53 3.55 -2.10
N ARG A 283 -14.42 3.37 -3.09
CA ARG A 283 -15.88 3.44 -2.88
C ARG A 283 -16.39 2.33 -1.95
N GLN A 284 -15.75 1.17 -1.96
CA GLN A 284 -16.09 0.07 -1.06
C GLN A 284 -15.84 0.40 0.42
N PHE A 285 -15.01 1.41 0.70
CA PHE A 285 -14.72 1.91 2.03
C PHE A 285 -15.54 3.16 2.40
N GLY A 286 -16.61 3.44 1.65
CA GLY A 286 -17.50 4.58 1.90
C GLY A 286 -16.97 5.93 1.38
N ILE A 287 -15.87 5.96 0.63
CA ILE A 287 -15.37 7.18 -0.01
C ILE A 287 -16.16 7.42 -1.31
N SER A 288 -17.30 8.10 -1.19
CA SER A 288 -18.19 8.36 -2.33
C SER A 288 -17.58 9.30 -3.38
N ALA A 289 -16.75 10.26 -2.95
CA ALA A 289 -16.06 11.23 -3.80
C ALA A 289 -14.72 10.72 -4.36
N ALA A 290 -14.59 9.40 -4.54
CA ALA A 290 -13.38 8.80 -5.09
C ALA A 290 -13.12 9.21 -6.55
N LEU A 291 -11.85 9.42 -6.89
CA LEU A 291 -11.39 9.72 -8.24
C LEU A 291 -11.81 8.59 -9.18
N ALA A 292 -12.50 8.92 -10.27
CA ALA A 292 -13.18 7.93 -11.08
C ALA A 292 -12.25 7.16 -12.03
N ASP A 293 -11.16 7.79 -12.48
CA ASP A 293 -10.27 7.26 -13.51
C ASP A 293 -8.85 7.83 -13.25
N PRO A 294 -8.11 7.26 -12.28
CA PRO A 294 -6.77 7.69 -11.92
C PRO A 294 -5.73 7.30 -12.97
N ALA A 295 -4.71 8.12 -13.15
CA ALA A 295 -3.52 7.81 -13.93
C ALA A 295 -2.25 8.12 -13.12
N LEU A 296 -1.17 7.40 -13.40
CA LEU A 296 0.08 7.44 -12.62
C LEU A 296 1.29 7.68 -13.53
N MET A 297 2.21 8.54 -13.07
CA MET A 297 3.50 8.75 -13.71
C MET A 297 4.59 8.88 -12.66
N LEU A 298 5.73 8.23 -12.90
CA LEU A 298 6.89 8.26 -12.03
C LEU A 298 7.99 9.11 -12.64
N PHE A 299 8.70 9.84 -11.77
CA PHE A 299 9.85 10.65 -12.11
C PHE A 299 11.08 10.25 -11.28
N ASP A 300 12.26 10.36 -11.88
CA ASP A 300 13.53 10.27 -11.15
C ASP A 300 13.87 11.58 -10.40
N SER A 301 14.98 11.58 -9.68
CA SER A 301 15.47 12.75 -8.93
C SER A 301 15.85 13.95 -9.79
N ASN A 302 16.02 13.76 -11.11
CA ASN A 302 16.31 14.84 -12.07
C ASN A 302 15.02 15.39 -12.71
N GLY A 303 13.85 14.82 -12.37
CA GLY A 303 12.57 15.19 -12.96
C GLY A 303 12.31 14.56 -14.32
N ASN A 304 13.05 13.53 -14.72
CA ASN A 304 12.76 12.78 -15.95
C ASN A 304 11.66 11.75 -15.68
N VAL A 305 10.74 11.57 -16.63
CA VAL A 305 9.76 10.49 -16.59
C VAL A 305 10.47 9.15 -16.74
N ILE A 306 10.22 8.23 -15.81
CA ILE A 306 10.80 6.88 -15.82
C ILE A 306 9.76 5.79 -16.08
N ALA A 307 8.49 6.05 -15.79
CA ALA A 307 7.38 5.14 -16.07
C ALA A 307 6.05 5.89 -16.03
N SER A 308 5.06 5.38 -16.73
CA SER A 308 3.68 5.84 -16.64
C SER A 308 2.73 4.68 -16.84
N ASN A 309 1.60 4.69 -16.16
CA ASN A 309 0.54 3.73 -16.37
C ASN A 309 -0.81 4.39 -16.11
N ASP A 310 -1.81 3.96 -16.86
CA ASP A 310 -3.18 4.48 -16.80
C ASP A 310 -4.10 3.41 -16.22
N ASN A 311 -4.22 2.31 -16.94
CA ASN A 311 -4.86 1.10 -16.47
C ASN A 311 -3.79 0.02 -16.32
N TRP A 312 -3.73 -0.62 -15.15
CA TRP A 312 -2.78 -1.71 -14.93
C TRP A 312 -3.02 -2.89 -15.88
N THR A 313 -4.20 -2.94 -16.50
CA THR A 313 -4.59 -3.96 -17.49
C THR A 313 -4.29 -3.57 -18.96
N ASP A 314 -3.80 -2.36 -19.26
CA ASP A 314 -3.55 -1.94 -20.64
C ASP A 314 -2.15 -2.36 -21.12
N ASP A 315 -1.15 -2.09 -20.28
CA ASP A 315 0.20 -2.61 -20.46
C ASP A 315 0.29 -3.91 -19.67
N TYR A 316 0.62 -5.01 -20.34
CA TYR A 316 0.83 -6.32 -19.71
C TYR A 316 2.32 -6.57 -19.46
N PRO A 317 3.06 -5.81 -18.61
CA PRO A 317 4.34 -6.33 -18.16
C PRO A 317 4.02 -7.58 -17.34
N ALA A 318 4.69 -8.69 -17.67
CA ALA A 318 4.52 -9.97 -16.98
C ALA A 318 4.64 -9.83 -15.44
N ASP A 319 5.39 -8.83 -15.03
CA ASP A 319 5.72 -8.42 -13.68
C ASP A 319 4.50 -7.99 -12.83
N ILE A 320 3.47 -7.32 -13.40
CA ILE A 320 2.30 -6.87 -12.63
C ILE A 320 1.30 -8.02 -12.38
N GLN A 321 1.15 -8.96 -13.32
CA GLN A 321 0.17 -10.05 -13.19
C GLN A 321 0.49 -11.05 -12.08
N PHE A 322 1.76 -11.14 -11.69
CA PHE A 322 2.25 -12.03 -10.65
C PHE A 322 2.77 -11.26 -9.42
N ALA A 323 2.77 -9.92 -9.46
CA ALA A 323 3.13 -9.12 -8.29
C ALA A 323 2.01 -9.21 -7.25
N PRO A 324 2.35 -9.32 -5.95
CA PRO A 324 1.40 -8.96 -4.91
C PRO A 324 0.97 -7.50 -5.12
N TYR A 325 -0.23 -7.14 -4.64
CA TYR A 325 -0.74 -5.76 -4.64
C TYR A 325 -1.21 -5.16 -5.98
N THR A 326 -1.73 -5.95 -6.92
CA THR A 326 -2.45 -5.37 -8.08
C THR A 326 -3.67 -4.56 -7.64
N PRO A 327 -4.04 -3.49 -8.35
CA PRO A 327 -5.27 -2.77 -8.07
C PRO A 327 -6.52 -3.66 -8.26
N PRO A 328 -7.52 -3.55 -7.37
CA PRO A 328 -8.79 -4.25 -7.52
C PRO A 328 -9.57 -3.88 -8.79
N ASP A 329 -9.56 -2.59 -9.15
CA ASP A 329 -10.30 -2.08 -10.30
C ASP A 329 -9.38 -2.05 -11.53
N PRO A 330 -9.82 -2.53 -12.71
CA PRO A 330 -9.01 -2.55 -13.91
C PRO A 330 -8.64 -1.16 -14.44
N SER A 331 -9.35 -0.11 -14.04
CA SER A 331 -9.09 1.29 -14.41
C SER A 331 -8.09 2.01 -13.49
N GLU A 332 -7.47 1.29 -12.55
CA GLU A 332 -6.48 1.85 -11.66
C GLU A 332 -5.05 1.59 -12.18
N PRO A 333 -4.11 2.52 -12.02
CA PRO A 333 -2.76 2.32 -12.51
C PRO A 333 -1.88 1.60 -11.49
N ALA A 334 -0.95 0.80 -12.00
CA ALA A 334 0.14 0.23 -11.23
C ALA A 334 1.43 0.16 -12.06
N ILE A 335 2.57 0.35 -11.40
CA ILE A 335 3.90 0.31 -12.00
C ILE A 335 4.81 -0.53 -11.09
N VAL A 336 5.42 -1.58 -11.66
CA VAL A 336 6.49 -2.34 -11.01
C VAL A 336 7.81 -1.83 -11.55
N ILE A 337 8.72 -1.40 -10.67
CA ILE A 337 10.00 -0.82 -11.09
C ILE A 337 11.10 -1.06 -10.06
N ASP A 338 12.32 -1.32 -10.54
CA ASP A 338 13.53 -1.30 -9.73
C ASP A 338 14.05 0.13 -9.61
N ARG A 339 14.25 0.61 -8.38
CA ARG A 339 14.76 1.95 -8.10
C ARG A 339 16.13 1.90 -7.44
N PRO A 340 17.11 2.65 -7.97
CA PRO A 340 18.34 2.91 -7.23
C PRO A 340 18.06 3.84 -6.05
N THR A 341 19.08 4.08 -5.24
CA THR A 341 19.00 5.09 -4.18
C THR A 341 18.66 6.46 -4.75
N GLY A 342 17.82 7.20 -4.03
CA GLY A 342 17.38 8.54 -4.41
C GLY A 342 15.86 8.69 -4.50
N ASN A 343 15.44 9.94 -4.72
CA ASN A 343 14.02 10.30 -4.75
C ASN A 343 13.36 9.74 -6.01
N THR A 344 12.18 9.17 -5.80
CA THR A 344 11.23 8.89 -6.88
C THR A 344 9.94 9.63 -6.57
N THR A 345 9.41 10.36 -7.56
CA THR A 345 8.16 11.10 -7.42
C THR A 345 7.05 10.41 -8.20
N ALA A 346 5.92 10.17 -7.56
CA ALA A 346 4.70 9.64 -8.13
C ALA A 346 3.66 10.75 -8.30
N LEU A 347 3.31 11.05 -9.55
CA LEU A 347 2.27 11.99 -9.92
C LEU A 347 0.98 11.23 -10.20
N VAL A 348 -0.11 11.59 -9.52
CA VAL A 348 -1.45 11.03 -9.74
C VAL A 348 -2.41 12.12 -10.19
N TRP A 349 -3.08 11.89 -11.32
CA TRP A 349 -4.11 12.79 -11.86
C TRP A 349 -5.34 12.00 -12.33
N GLY A 350 -6.46 12.70 -12.53
CA GLY A 350 -7.65 12.11 -13.14
C GLY A 350 -7.69 12.31 -14.66
N LYS A 351 -8.02 11.25 -15.42
CA LYS A 351 -8.25 11.39 -16.86
C LYS A 351 -9.39 12.36 -17.16
N GLY A 352 -9.28 13.05 -18.29
CA GLY A 352 -10.30 14.01 -18.74
C GLY A 352 -10.52 15.15 -17.76
N ALA A 353 -9.50 15.52 -16.97
CA ALA A 353 -9.58 16.50 -15.88
C ALA A 353 -10.56 16.08 -14.75
N GLY A 354 -10.70 14.77 -14.51
CA GLY A 354 -11.43 14.24 -13.36
C GLY A 354 -10.77 14.64 -12.04
N THR A 355 -11.60 14.91 -11.03
CA THR A 355 -11.15 15.23 -9.68
C THR A 355 -11.78 14.30 -8.65
N GLY A 356 -11.13 14.10 -7.52
CA GLY A 356 -11.67 13.26 -6.44
C GLY A 356 -10.59 12.79 -5.48
N ILE A 357 -10.97 11.94 -4.54
CA ILE A 357 -10.02 11.34 -3.59
C ILE A 357 -9.33 10.15 -4.26
N ALA A 358 -8.00 10.11 -4.19
CA ALA A 358 -7.20 8.95 -4.59
C ALA A 358 -6.26 8.55 -3.43
N LEU A 359 -5.82 7.29 -3.47
CA LEU A 359 -4.82 6.72 -2.59
C LEU A 359 -3.61 6.33 -3.44
N VAL A 360 -2.45 6.95 -3.23
CA VAL A 360 -1.19 6.48 -3.81
C VAL A 360 -0.49 5.57 -2.81
N GLU A 361 0.03 4.43 -3.27
CA GLU A 361 0.70 3.45 -2.42
C GLU A 361 2.01 3.00 -3.05
N VAL A 362 3.00 2.73 -2.20
CA VAL A 362 4.28 2.14 -2.58
C VAL A 362 4.54 0.92 -1.71
N PHE A 363 4.70 -0.23 -2.35
CA PHE A 363 5.03 -1.50 -1.72
C PHE A 363 6.43 -1.93 -2.11
N TYR A 364 7.22 -2.35 -1.13
CA TYR A 364 8.45 -3.09 -1.40
C TYR A 364 8.13 -4.52 -1.87
N ILE A 365 8.83 -5.00 -2.90
CA ILE A 365 8.81 -6.40 -3.33
C ILE A 365 10.18 -7.00 -3.02
N PRO A 366 10.27 -8.04 -2.17
CA PRO A 366 11.52 -8.71 -1.84
C PRO A 366 12.18 -9.40 -3.04
#